data_AF-A0A9D0YZ57-F1
#
_entry.id   AF-A0A9D0YZ57-F1
#
_cell.length_a   1.000
_cell.length_b   1.000
_cell.length_c   1.000
_cell.angle_alpha   90.00
_cell.angle_beta   90.00
_cell.angle_gamma   90.00
#
_symmetry.space_group_name_H-M   'P 1'
#
loop_
_entity.id
_entity.type
_entity.pdbx_description
1 polymer ?
#
loop_
_entity_poly.entity_id
_entity_poly.type
_entity_poly.pdbx_seq_one_letter_code
_entity_poly.pdbx_strand_id
1 'polypeptide(L)'
;MDKIKCFEKEMSYIQNPDYLVDFQYLVSNLPDYFFEIPASSTGKYHPRYALGTGGLLRHTKAAVRIAYELLADPVIGDKYTSDEKDLMLIALCLHDGLKSGKDHSKYTQFDHPLLMANWIEEEKEHLHFNDEEIAFLQSVIASHMGCWTKDYDGNEVLPKPKTKYQNFVHMCDYLASRKCILLEFDENNNVIG
;
A
#
# COMPACT_ATOMS: atom_id res chain seq x y z
N MET A 1 2.43 14.68 -13.60
CA MET A 1 2.98 13.31 -13.73
C MET A 1 1.81 12.37 -14.02
N ASP A 2 2.01 11.37 -14.87
CA ASP A 2 0.99 10.36 -15.15
C ASP A 2 1.02 9.29 -14.04
N LYS A 3 0.11 9.41 -13.08
CA LYS A 3 0.06 8.57 -11.86
C LYS A 3 -0.31 7.13 -12.19
N ILE A 4 -1.21 6.93 -13.17
CA ILE A 4 -1.60 5.59 -13.64
C ILE A 4 -0.38 4.88 -14.21
N LYS A 5 0.40 5.58 -15.05
CA LYS A 5 1.62 5.01 -15.63
C LYS A 5 2.65 4.59 -14.57
N CYS A 6 2.69 5.28 -13.42
CA CYS A 6 3.55 4.87 -12.30
C CYS A 6 3.16 3.50 -11.71
N PHE A 7 1.94 2.99 -11.93
CA PHE A 7 1.46 1.71 -11.40
C PHE A 7 1.07 0.70 -12.50
N GLU A 8 1.47 0.93 -13.76
CA GLU A 8 1.07 0.09 -14.91
C GLU A 8 1.38 -1.40 -14.68
N LYS A 9 2.54 -1.71 -14.09
CA LYS A 9 2.92 -3.10 -13.79
C LYS A 9 2.04 -3.71 -12.69
N GLU A 10 1.78 -2.98 -11.61
CA GLU A 10 0.95 -3.45 -10.51
C GLU A 10 -0.52 -3.61 -10.92
N MET A 11 -1.02 -2.69 -11.76
CA MET A 11 -2.33 -2.79 -12.40
C MET A 11 -2.48 -4.05 -13.26
N SER A 12 -1.41 -4.50 -13.93
CA SER A 12 -1.43 -5.74 -14.73
C SER A 12 -1.61 -7.02 -13.91
N TYR A 13 -1.47 -6.96 -12.59
CA TYR A 13 -1.70 -8.09 -11.69
C TYR A 13 -3.16 -8.26 -11.30
N ILE A 14 -3.96 -7.20 -11.42
CA ILE A 14 -5.38 -7.18 -11.05
C ILE A 14 -6.19 -7.92 -12.12
N GLN A 15 -6.93 -8.94 -11.71
CA GLN A 15 -7.70 -9.80 -12.63
C GLN A 15 -9.12 -9.29 -12.83
N ASN A 16 -9.73 -8.74 -11.78
CA ASN A 16 -11.07 -8.21 -11.83
C ASN A 16 -11.09 -6.85 -12.58
N PRO A 17 -11.80 -6.73 -13.71
CA PRO A 17 -11.78 -5.53 -14.53
C PRO A 17 -12.43 -4.31 -13.85
N ASP A 18 -13.44 -4.51 -13.01
CA ASP A 18 -14.09 -3.42 -12.28
C ASP A 18 -13.14 -2.87 -11.20
N TYR A 19 -12.42 -3.76 -10.50
CA TYR A 19 -11.40 -3.37 -9.54
C TYR A 19 -10.23 -2.63 -10.20
N LEU A 20 -9.88 -2.99 -11.45
CA LEU A 20 -8.84 -2.27 -12.20
C LEU A 20 -9.27 -0.83 -12.52
N VAL A 21 -10.53 -0.61 -12.92
CA VAL A 21 -11.09 0.73 -13.18
C VAL A 21 -11.08 1.56 -11.89
N ASP A 22 -11.53 0.98 -10.79
CA ASP A 22 -11.54 1.64 -9.48
C ASP A 22 -10.12 1.96 -8.99
N PHE A 23 -9.19 1.03 -9.18
CA PHE A 23 -7.79 1.24 -8.82
C PHE A 23 -7.15 2.38 -9.64
N GLN A 24 -7.44 2.47 -10.95
CA GLN A 24 -7.00 3.59 -11.79
C GLN A 24 -7.55 4.94 -11.30
N TYR A 25 -8.83 4.97 -10.91
CA TYR A 25 -9.44 6.18 -10.33
C TYR A 25 -8.75 6.58 -9.02
N LEU A 26 -8.58 5.64 -8.08
CA LEU A 26 -7.95 5.92 -6.79
C LEU A 26 -6.50 6.42 -6.95
N VAL A 27 -5.70 5.76 -7.79
CA VAL A 27 -4.31 6.17 -8.07
C VAL A 27 -4.24 7.57 -8.68
N SER A 28 -5.17 7.90 -9.58
CA SER A 28 -5.20 9.23 -10.22
C SER A 28 -5.44 10.36 -9.23
N ASN A 29 -6.16 10.06 -8.12
CA ASN A 29 -6.52 11.03 -7.08
C ASN A 29 -5.57 11.03 -5.87
N LEU A 30 -4.56 10.15 -5.82
CA LEU A 30 -3.51 10.21 -4.80
C LEU A 30 -2.75 11.55 -4.86
N PRO A 31 -2.27 12.10 -3.74
CA PRO A 31 -1.51 13.34 -3.74
C PRO A 31 -0.15 13.19 -4.45
N ASP A 32 0.29 14.24 -5.15
CA ASP A 32 1.54 14.21 -5.93
C ASP A 32 2.77 13.84 -5.07
N TYR A 33 2.79 14.27 -3.81
CA TYR A 33 3.91 14.01 -2.90
C TYR A 33 4.15 12.50 -2.72
N PHE A 34 3.13 11.66 -2.84
CA PHE A 34 3.25 10.21 -2.68
C PHE A 34 4.34 9.63 -3.61
N PHE A 35 4.46 10.21 -4.81
CA PHE A 35 5.38 9.77 -5.84
C PHE A 35 6.75 10.47 -5.76
N GLU A 36 6.90 11.45 -4.87
CA GLU A 36 8.08 12.31 -4.78
C GLU A 36 8.88 12.07 -3.50
N ILE A 37 8.21 11.84 -2.37
CA ILE A 37 8.88 11.76 -1.06
C ILE A 37 9.63 10.43 -0.85
N PRO A 38 10.65 10.40 0.03
CA PRO A 38 11.23 9.15 0.49
C PRO A 38 10.23 8.38 1.37
N ALA A 39 10.33 7.05 1.41
CA ALA A 39 9.55 6.25 2.36
C ALA A 39 9.98 6.52 3.81
N SER A 40 11.25 6.89 4.00
CA SER A 40 11.83 7.21 5.30
C SER A 40 12.87 8.32 5.20
N SER A 41 12.72 9.34 6.04
CA SER A 41 13.61 10.51 6.10
C SER A 41 14.99 10.20 6.68
N THR A 42 15.10 9.21 7.59
CA THR A 42 16.37 8.88 8.27
C THR A 42 17.09 7.68 7.68
N GLY A 43 16.41 6.87 6.85
CA GLY A 43 16.95 5.62 6.31
C GLY A 43 17.38 4.60 7.38
N LYS A 44 17.01 4.81 8.66
CA LYS A 44 17.45 3.98 9.78
C LYS A 44 17.00 2.54 9.63
N TYR A 45 15.77 2.35 9.12
CA TYR A 45 15.14 1.04 9.04
C TYR A 45 14.86 0.57 7.61
N HIS A 46 14.91 1.45 6.61
CA HIS A 46 14.47 1.14 5.25
C HIS A 46 15.63 0.76 4.30
N PRO A 47 15.37 -0.10 3.29
CA PRO A 47 16.36 -0.49 2.29
C PRO A 47 16.71 0.68 1.36
N ARG A 48 17.85 0.56 0.64
CA ARG A 48 18.39 1.64 -0.21
C ARG A 48 17.42 2.13 -1.28
N TYR A 49 16.57 1.24 -1.81
CA TYR A 49 15.59 1.61 -2.84
C TYR A 49 14.48 2.50 -2.28
N ALA A 50 14.21 2.49 -0.98
CA ALA A 50 13.13 3.27 -0.39
C ALA A 50 13.55 4.69 0.02
N LEU A 51 14.80 5.09 -0.27
CA LEU A 51 15.37 6.40 0.08
C LEU A 51 15.30 7.37 -1.11
N GLY A 52 15.42 8.67 -0.84
CA GLY A 52 15.45 9.72 -1.86
C GLY A 52 14.12 9.93 -2.59
N THR A 53 14.16 10.68 -3.70
CA THR A 53 12.99 10.99 -4.50
C THR A 53 12.32 9.73 -5.03
N GLY A 54 10.99 9.64 -4.90
CA GLY A 54 10.19 8.46 -5.28
C GLY A 54 10.43 7.23 -4.42
N GLY A 55 11.08 7.40 -3.25
CA GLY A 55 11.35 6.29 -2.34
C GLY A 55 10.09 5.65 -1.78
N LEU A 56 9.03 6.44 -1.55
CA LEU A 56 7.73 5.93 -1.11
C LEU A 56 7.09 5.04 -2.18
N LEU A 57 7.03 5.51 -3.43
CA LEU A 57 6.57 4.70 -4.57
C LEU A 57 7.34 3.37 -4.69
N ARG A 58 8.68 3.41 -4.60
CA ARG A 58 9.50 2.19 -4.67
C ARG A 58 9.23 1.24 -3.50
N HIS A 59 9.01 1.77 -2.29
CA HIS A 59 8.62 0.96 -1.14
C HIS A 59 7.27 0.27 -1.35
N THR A 60 6.27 1.02 -1.78
CA THR A 60 4.94 0.49 -2.15
C THR A 60 5.06 -0.63 -3.17
N LYS A 61 5.76 -0.39 -4.28
CA LYS A 61 5.96 -1.40 -5.34
C LYS A 61 6.71 -2.64 -4.84
N ALA A 62 7.68 -2.48 -3.94
CA ALA A 62 8.35 -3.61 -3.32
C ALA A 62 7.38 -4.46 -2.49
N ALA A 63 6.50 -3.84 -1.69
CA ALA A 63 5.50 -4.54 -0.91
C ALA A 63 4.52 -5.30 -1.82
N VAL A 64 4.07 -4.66 -2.91
CA VAL A 64 3.20 -5.27 -3.92
C VAL A 64 3.88 -6.43 -4.62
N ARG A 65 5.17 -6.30 -5.02
CA ARG A 65 5.89 -7.41 -5.65
C ARG A 65 6.03 -8.61 -4.71
N ILE A 66 6.36 -8.37 -3.45
CA ILE A 66 6.43 -9.45 -2.44
C ILE A 66 5.08 -10.16 -2.32
N ALA A 67 3.99 -9.40 -2.23
CA ALA A 67 2.64 -9.96 -2.18
C ALA A 67 2.33 -10.79 -3.43
N TYR A 68 2.62 -10.26 -4.63
CA TYR A 68 2.40 -10.96 -5.89
C TYR A 68 3.12 -12.32 -5.95
N GLU A 69 4.41 -12.37 -5.58
CA GLU A 69 5.17 -13.61 -5.54
C GLU A 69 4.59 -14.63 -4.56
N LEU A 70 4.22 -14.18 -3.36
CA LEU A 70 3.64 -15.04 -2.33
C LEU A 70 2.25 -15.56 -2.74
N LEU A 71 1.44 -14.75 -3.42
CA LEU A 71 0.10 -15.14 -3.87
C LEU A 71 0.13 -16.03 -5.12
N ALA A 72 1.23 -16.01 -5.87
CA ALA A 72 1.47 -16.87 -7.04
C ALA A 72 1.87 -18.31 -6.65
N ASP A 73 2.45 -18.52 -5.46
CA ASP A 73 2.70 -19.87 -4.92
C ASP A 73 1.37 -20.50 -4.46
N PRO A 74 0.88 -21.61 -5.07
CA PRO A 74 -0.38 -22.23 -4.69
C PRO A 74 -0.45 -22.65 -3.21
N VAL A 75 0.68 -23.03 -2.59
CA VAL A 75 0.71 -23.43 -1.17
C VAL A 75 0.28 -22.28 -0.27
N ILE A 76 0.56 -21.04 -0.68
CA ILE A 76 0.19 -19.82 0.05
C ILE A 76 -1.11 -19.24 -0.52
N GLY A 77 -1.13 -19.01 -1.84
CA GLY A 77 -2.16 -18.32 -2.58
C GLY A 77 -3.51 -19.01 -2.63
N ASP A 78 -3.59 -20.35 -2.62
CA ASP A 78 -4.89 -21.06 -2.69
C ASP A 78 -5.75 -20.89 -1.43
N LYS A 79 -5.20 -20.24 -0.39
CA LYS A 79 -5.96 -19.83 0.79
C LYS A 79 -6.81 -18.58 0.57
N TYR A 80 -6.72 -17.95 -0.60
CA TYR A 80 -7.37 -16.69 -0.94
C TYR A 80 -8.12 -16.80 -2.27
N THR A 81 -9.29 -16.17 -2.37
CA THR A 81 -10.01 -16.06 -3.64
C THR A 81 -9.30 -15.09 -4.60
N SER A 82 -9.70 -15.07 -5.87
CA SER A 82 -9.16 -14.10 -6.84
C SER A 82 -9.40 -12.66 -6.39
N ASP A 83 -10.63 -12.34 -5.97
CA ASP A 83 -10.99 -11.00 -5.53
C ASP A 83 -10.23 -10.60 -4.24
N GLU A 84 -10.06 -11.52 -3.29
CA GLU A 84 -9.26 -11.27 -2.08
C GLU A 84 -7.80 -10.94 -2.42
N LYS A 85 -7.22 -11.61 -3.44
CA LYS A 85 -5.86 -11.34 -3.90
C LYS A 85 -5.77 -9.94 -4.50
N ASP A 86 -6.69 -9.59 -5.40
CA ASP A 86 -6.74 -8.28 -6.04
C ASP A 86 -6.91 -7.15 -5.02
N LEU A 87 -7.85 -7.29 -4.08
CA LEU A 87 -8.08 -6.30 -3.01
C LEU A 87 -6.85 -6.12 -2.11
N MET A 88 -6.12 -7.19 -1.78
CA MET A 88 -4.87 -7.08 -1.01
C MET A 88 -3.76 -6.36 -1.79
N LEU A 89 -3.64 -6.60 -3.11
CA LEU A 89 -2.68 -5.91 -3.96
C LEU A 89 -3.01 -4.42 -4.09
N ILE A 90 -4.29 -4.08 -4.30
CA ILE A 90 -4.78 -2.70 -4.35
C ILE A 90 -4.54 -2.01 -3.00
N ALA A 91 -4.89 -2.66 -1.89
CA ALA A 91 -4.61 -2.12 -0.56
C ALA A 91 -3.14 -1.81 -0.34
N LEU A 92 -2.23 -2.70 -0.76
CA LEU A 92 -0.79 -2.45 -0.70
C LEU A 92 -0.35 -1.31 -1.61
N CYS A 93 -0.98 -1.08 -2.76
CA CYS A 93 -0.67 0.08 -3.59
C CYS A 93 -1.07 1.40 -2.91
N LEU A 94 -2.10 1.36 -2.07
CA LEU A 94 -2.76 2.53 -1.50
C LEU A 94 -2.38 2.82 -0.04
N HIS A 95 -1.87 1.85 0.73
CA HIS A 95 -1.79 1.90 2.20
C HIS A 95 -1.13 3.16 2.79
N ASP A 96 -0.16 3.71 2.08
CA ASP A 96 0.66 4.86 2.45
C ASP A 96 0.29 6.13 1.64
N GLY A 97 -0.80 6.11 0.88
CA GLY A 97 -1.22 7.17 -0.05
C GLY A 97 -1.34 8.54 0.61
N LEU A 98 -1.77 8.57 1.87
CA LEU A 98 -1.88 9.77 2.71
C LEU A 98 -0.84 9.82 3.84
N LYS A 99 0.38 9.30 3.63
CA LYS A 99 1.46 9.26 4.64
C LYS A 99 1.74 10.62 5.30
N SER A 100 1.61 11.71 4.54
CA SER A 100 1.77 13.09 5.03
C SER A 100 0.43 13.82 5.12
N GLY A 101 -0.69 13.08 5.22
CA GLY A 101 -2.06 13.60 5.20
C GLY A 101 -2.48 14.24 3.87
N LYS A 102 -3.70 14.77 3.82
CA LYS A 102 -4.27 15.38 2.61
C LYS A 102 -3.50 16.65 2.18
N ASP A 103 -3.09 17.46 3.14
CA ASP A 103 -2.45 18.78 2.89
C ASP A 103 -0.90 18.74 2.88
N HIS A 104 -0.29 17.55 2.82
CA HIS A 104 1.17 17.36 2.80
C HIS A 104 1.90 18.04 3.99
N SER A 105 1.69 17.52 5.19
CA SER A 105 2.44 17.93 6.38
C SER A 105 3.94 17.64 6.23
N LYS A 106 4.77 18.45 6.91
CA LYS A 106 6.23 18.30 6.91
C LYS A 106 6.72 16.92 7.39
N TYR A 107 5.95 16.28 8.26
CA TYR A 107 6.26 14.97 8.83
C TYR A 107 5.13 13.99 8.54
N THR A 108 5.46 12.69 8.58
CA THR A 108 4.48 11.61 8.51
C THR A 108 3.43 11.76 9.61
N GLN A 109 2.16 11.63 9.25
CA GLN A 109 1.07 11.59 10.21
C GLN A 109 0.96 10.17 10.77
N PHE A 110 0.98 10.01 12.08
CA PHE A 110 0.99 8.68 12.69
C PHE A 110 -0.27 7.87 12.32
N ASP A 111 -1.40 8.56 12.21
CA ASP A 111 -2.71 8.03 11.88
C ASP A 111 -2.99 7.94 10.37
N HIS A 112 -1.98 8.11 9.50
CA HIS A 112 -2.12 7.93 8.05
C HIS A 112 -2.83 6.64 7.60
N PRO A 113 -2.75 5.48 8.29
CA PRO A 113 -3.52 4.30 7.90
C PRO A 113 -5.04 4.56 7.99
N LEU A 114 -5.49 5.29 9.00
CA LEU A 114 -6.89 5.68 9.17
C LEU A 114 -7.29 6.77 8.20
N LEU A 115 -6.41 7.75 7.96
CA LEU A 115 -6.65 8.79 6.94
C LEU A 115 -6.89 8.16 5.57
N MET A 116 -6.07 7.18 5.20
CA MET A 116 -6.17 6.49 3.92
C MET A 116 -7.43 5.61 3.84
N ALA A 117 -7.75 4.86 4.90
CA ALA A 117 -8.96 4.05 4.96
C ALA A 117 -10.24 4.92 4.88
N ASN A 118 -10.27 6.05 5.57
CA ASN A 118 -11.40 6.98 5.51
C ASN A 118 -11.53 7.64 4.14
N TRP A 119 -10.42 7.96 3.50
CA TRP A 119 -10.46 8.55 2.15
C TRP A 119 -11.07 7.59 1.12
N ILE A 120 -10.81 6.28 1.20
CA ILE A 120 -11.46 5.30 0.30
C ILE A 120 -12.98 5.29 0.46
N GLU A 121 -13.49 5.43 1.70
CA GLU A 121 -14.94 5.56 1.96
C GLU A 121 -15.52 6.84 1.38
N GLU A 122 -14.78 7.95 1.47
CA GLU A 122 -15.20 9.23 0.88
C GLU A 122 -15.34 9.14 -0.65
N GLU A 123 -14.51 8.31 -1.30
CA GLU A 123 -14.53 8.11 -2.76
C GLU A 123 -15.54 7.05 -3.23
N LYS A 124 -16.23 6.34 -2.33
CA LYS A 124 -17.02 5.13 -2.68
C LYS A 124 -18.09 5.35 -3.77
N GLU A 125 -18.69 6.54 -3.83
CA GLU A 125 -19.73 6.86 -4.82
C GLU A 125 -19.17 6.96 -6.26
N HIS A 126 -17.84 6.96 -6.40
CA HIS A 126 -17.13 6.96 -7.68
C HIS A 126 -16.56 5.58 -8.05
N LEU A 127 -16.78 4.56 -7.22
CA LEU A 127 -16.20 3.23 -7.35
C LEU A 127 -17.30 2.19 -7.62
N HIS A 128 -16.92 1.10 -8.28
CA HIS A 128 -17.74 -0.08 -8.48
C HIS A 128 -17.68 -1.03 -7.29
N PHE A 129 -16.67 -0.89 -6.42
CA PHE A 129 -16.56 -1.65 -5.17
C PHE A 129 -17.86 -1.58 -4.36
N ASN A 130 -18.32 -2.73 -3.90
CA ASN A 130 -19.44 -2.81 -2.96
C ASN A 130 -19.00 -2.50 -1.51
N ASP A 131 -19.97 -2.32 -0.62
CA ASP A 131 -19.71 -1.99 0.79
C ASP A 131 -18.79 -3.01 1.51
N GLU A 132 -18.86 -4.30 1.16
CA GLU A 132 -18.00 -5.33 1.76
C GLU A 132 -16.55 -5.21 1.28
N GLU A 133 -16.34 -4.87 0.01
CA GLU A 133 -15.03 -4.66 -0.60
C GLU A 133 -14.37 -3.37 -0.09
N ILE A 134 -15.14 -2.29 0.05
CA ILE A 134 -14.69 -1.06 0.70
C ILE A 134 -14.28 -1.36 2.16
N ALA A 135 -15.13 -2.03 2.93
CA ALA A 135 -14.82 -2.41 4.30
C ALA A 135 -13.59 -3.32 4.39
N PHE A 136 -13.38 -4.20 3.41
CA PHE A 136 -12.17 -5.02 3.31
C PHE A 136 -10.92 -4.16 3.15
N LEU A 137 -10.90 -3.25 2.16
CA LEU A 137 -9.78 -2.34 1.89
C LEU A 137 -9.46 -1.48 3.12
N GLN A 138 -10.47 -0.88 3.74
CA GLN A 138 -10.32 -0.10 4.97
C GLN A 138 -9.68 -0.93 6.09
N SER A 139 -10.16 -2.15 6.28
CA SER A 139 -9.71 -3.05 7.34
C SER A 139 -8.23 -3.44 7.21
N VAL A 140 -7.79 -3.76 5.99
CA VAL A 140 -6.38 -4.13 5.75
C VAL A 140 -5.45 -2.91 5.73
N ILE A 141 -5.90 -1.76 5.21
CA ILE A 141 -5.12 -0.52 5.20
C ILE A 141 -4.98 0.03 6.63
N ALA A 142 -6.06 0.15 7.40
CA ALA A 142 -6.03 0.71 8.75
C ALA A 142 -5.07 -0.04 9.69
N SER A 143 -4.84 -1.32 9.45
CA SER A 143 -4.01 -2.19 10.30
C SER A 143 -2.61 -2.52 9.74
N HIS A 144 -2.23 -1.97 8.58
CA HIS A 144 -0.97 -2.34 7.91
C HIS A 144 0.28 -2.06 8.77
N MET A 145 0.22 -1.08 9.67
CA MET A 145 1.26 -0.74 10.64
C MET A 145 1.51 -1.83 11.71
N GLY A 146 0.74 -2.91 11.73
CA GLY A 146 1.05 -4.09 12.54
C GLY A 146 1.07 -3.83 14.04
N CYS A 147 2.25 -3.98 14.65
CA CYS A 147 2.44 -3.76 16.08
C CYS A 147 2.71 -2.29 16.45
N TRP A 148 2.90 -1.39 15.48
CA TRP A 148 3.15 0.03 15.70
C TRP A 148 1.83 0.80 15.82
N THR A 149 1.09 0.57 16.91
CA THR A 149 -0.27 1.12 17.10
C THR A 149 -0.35 2.34 18.00
N LYS A 150 0.74 2.70 18.68
CA LYS A 150 0.78 3.78 19.66
C LYS A 150 1.41 5.05 19.11
N ASP A 151 0.73 6.17 19.29
CA ASP A 151 1.23 7.50 18.92
C ASP A 151 2.44 7.93 19.78
N TYR A 152 2.93 9.15 19.54
CA TYR A 152 4.08 9.72 20.26
C TYR A 152 3.82 9.96 21.75
N ASP A 153 2.55 10.06 22.16
CA ASP A 153 2.11 10.22 23.55
C ASP A 153 1.82 8.87 24.23
N GLY A 154 1.90 7.76 23.47
CA GLY A 154 1.69 6.40 23.95
C GLY A 154 0.24 5.91 23.91
N ASN A 155 -0.67 6.67 23.30
CA ASN A 155 -2.07 6.30 23.14
C ASN A 155 -2.22 5.27 22.02
N GLU A 156 -3.04 4.25 22.22
CA GLU A 156 -3.37 3.31 21.16
C GLU A 156 -4.38 3.94 20.20
N VAL A 157 -3.94 4.20 18.97
CA VAL A 157 -4.74 4.91 17.95
C VAL A 157 -4.97 4.09 16.68
N LEU A 158 -4.15 3.06 16.40
CA LEU A 158 -4.32 2.20 15.24
C LEU A 158 -4.77 0.78 15.63
N PRO A 159 -5.57 0.10 14.79
CA PRO A 159 -5.91 -1.29 15.02
C PRO A 159 -4.72 -2.21 14.72
N LYS A 160 -4.51 -3.21 15.57
CA LYS A 160 -3.58 -4.31 15.29
C LYS A 160 -4.21 -5.34 14.34
N PRO A 161 -3.44 -5.96 13.41
CA PRO A 161 -3.92 -7.07 12.60
C PRO A 161 -4.50 -8.23 13.41
N LYS A 162 -5.62 -8.77 12.94
CA LYS A 162 -6.40 -9.88 13.52
C LYS A 162 -6.74 -10.96 12.49
N THR A 163 -6.98 -10.58 11.24
CA THR A 163 -7.37 -11.52 10.17
C THR A 163 -6.18 -11.98 9.35
N LYS A 164 -6.34 -13.08 8.59
CA LYS A 164 -5.31 -13.57 7.66
C LYS A 164 -4.94 -12.54 6.59
N TYR A 165 -5.87 -11.68 6.18
CA TYR A 165 -5.65 -10.63 5.17
C TYR A 165 -4.82 -9.48 5.74
N GLN A 166 -5.20 -8.99 6.92
CA GLN A 166 -4.47 -7.93 7.62
C GLN A 166 -3.03 -8.37 7.95
N ASN A 167 -2.87 -9.62 8.41
CA ASN A 167 -1.55 -10.20 8.66
C ASN A 167 -0.71 -10.30 7.38
N PHE A 168 -1.34 -10.67 6.25
CA PHE A 168 -0.65 -10.81 4.96
C PHE A 168 -0.17 -9.46 4.43
N VAL A 169 -1.05 -8.44 4.42
CA VAL A 169 -0.71 -7.08 3.99
C VAL A 169 0.40 -6.49 4.86
N HIS A 170 0.25 -6.58 6.19
CA HIS A 170 1.30 -6.13 7.12
C HIS A 170 2.64 -6.86 6.88
N MET A 171 2.61 -8.18 6.65
CA MET A 171 3.82 -8.95 6.39
C MET A 171 4.55 -8.46 5.13
N CYS A 172 3.83 -8.19 4.05
CA CYS A 172 4.43 -7.73 2.79
C CYS A 172 5.06 -6.34 2.94
N ASP A 173 4.36 -5.41 3.59
CA ASP A 173 4.88 -4.08 3.93
C ASP A 173 6.11 -4.16 4.85
N TYR A 174 6.02 -4.98 5.91
CA TYR A 174 7.12 -5.20 6.83
C TYR A 174 8.37 -5.76 6.13
N LEU A 175 8.21 -6.73 5.23
CA LEU A 175 9.31 -7.30 4.45
C LEU A 175 9.92 -6.27 3.50
N ALA A 176 9.09 -5.46 2.82
CA ALA A 176 9.55 -4.37 1.95
C ALA A 176 10.32 -3.28 2.70
N SER A 177 10.12 -3.13 4.00
CA SER A 177 10.92 -2.21 4.80
C SER A 177 12.21 -2.84 5.36
N ARG A 178 12.52 -4.12 5.11
CA ARG A 178 13.74 -4.74 5.65
C ARG A 178 14.96 -4.48 4.78
N LYS A 179 16.03 -3.94 5.39
CA LYS A 179 17.31 -3.66 4.71
C LYS A 179 17.99 -4.85 4.03
N CYS A 180 17.78 -6.07 4.53
CA CYS A 180 18.36 -7.28 3.95
C CYS A 180 17.59 -7.80 2.73
N ILE A 181 16.37 -7.30 2.49
CA ILE A 181 15.55 -7.67 1.34
C ILE A 181 15.72 -6.56 0.30
N LEU A 182 16.54 -6.82 -0.71
CA LEU A 182 16.90 -5.86 -1.74
C LEU A 182 16.23 -6.24 -3.05
N LEU A 183 15.35 -5.35 -3.53
CA LEU A 183 14.80 -5.42 -4.87
C LEU A 183 15.57 -4.44 -5.76
N GLU A 184 15.68 -4.79 -7.04
CA GLU A 184 16.26 -3.93 -8.06
C GLU A 184 15.15 -3.15 -8.76
N PHE A 185 15.46 -1.90 -9.10
CA PHE A 185 14.53 -0.98 -9.74
C PHE A 185 15.16 -0.38 -10.99
N ASP A 186 14.36 -0.22 -12.04
CA ASP A 186 14.76 0.51 -13.24
C ASP A 186 14.72 2.03 -13.00
N GLU A 187 15.10 2.80 -14.03
CA GLU A 187 15.06 4.27 -14.00
C GLU A 187 13.65 4.87 -13.84
N ASN A 188 12.61 4.08 -14.13
CA ASN A 188 11.20 4.44 -14.05
C ASN A 188 10.56 3.96 -12.73
N ASN A 189 11.36 3.49 -11.76
CA ASN A 189 10.93 2.94 -10.49
C ASN A 189 10.11 1.65 -10.58
N ASN A 190 10.25 0.86 -11.65
CA ASN A 190 9.66 -0.47 -11.73
C ASN A 190 10.60 -1.52 -11.16
N VAL A 191 10.05 -2.51 -10.47
CA VAL A 191 10.83 -3.65 -9.99
C VAL A 191 11.32 -4.47 -11.18
N ILE A 192 12.61 -4.81 -11.18
CA ILE A 192 13.22 -5.70 -12.18
C ILE A 192 13.10 -7.13 -11.69
N GLY A 193 12.30 -7.95 -12.39
CA GLY A 193 12.14 -9.38 -12.12
C GLY A 193 10.86 -9.98 -12.66
#